data_AF-A0A643G457-F1
#
_entry.id   AF-A0A643G457-F1
#
_cell.length_a   1.000
_cell.length_b   1.000
_cell.length_c   1.000
_cell.angle_alpha   90.00
_cell.angle_beta   90.00
_cell.angle_gamma   90.00
#
_symmetry.space_group_name_H-M   'P 1'
#
loop_
_entity.id
_entity.type
_entity.pdbx_description
1 polymer ?
#
loop_
_entity_poly.entity_id
_entity_poly.type
_entity_poly.pdbx_seq_one_letter_code
_entity_poly.pdbx_strand_id
1 'polypeptide(L)'
;MTDDAMPMPLGIQADTGCPLASLDAQAIAGFSAREHTLRRAPERAAEKARQAETYAVLGDVDGAKLDEAGWGLLFPSDVDPAPYLDALAPLIAWRHREAGQVTVFQGADGCLPGESAATWLARHWVSLNVVDPALGVPYYLVLVGPPDKIPFAFQYTLDLYWAVGRLDFPQLADFRSYADSVTAYETMASVAARRRIALFATCLDFDRATQLLTRQLATPLSQGTAQAKPLGERQGFAMQALLGEAATKAALTDVLRGKGPDGPPALLFTGSHGMGFRADDARLADTQGAIVCQDWPGYGAIGPEHWFAAQDVPDDAQCHGLIQFCFACYGAGCPDFDNFGHGGNAPTRLAPAPFTARLPQRLLAHPHGGALAVLGHIDRAWAYGFQSERADAQTQGFRDVIGSLLRGERVGQATDRFNIRWAALSTELADLLRDRSAGADVPDADIALRWVARDDARNYVVLGDPAVRLRVRDMA
;
A
#
# COMPACT_ATOMS: atom_id res chain seq x y z
N MET A 1 -16.77 7.07 27.88
CA MET A 1 -15.90 6.09 27.22
C MET A 1 -14.55 6.14 27.90
N THR A 2 -13.95 5.01 28.23
CA THR A 2 -12.51 5.00 28.55
C THR A 2 -11.75 5.27 27.25
N ASP A 3 -10.59 5.92 27.30
CA ASP A 3 -9.69 6.17 26.15
C ASP A 3 -9.28 4.89 25.39
N ASP A 4 -9.66 3.70 25.89
CA ASP A 4 -9.27 2.39 25.39
C ASP A 4 -9.96 1.92 24.10
N ALA A 5 -11.00 2.60 23.61
CA ALA A 5 -11.83 2.13 22.50
C ALA A 5 -11.48 2.70 21.12
N MET A 6 -10.71 3.80 21.04
CA MET A 6 -10.32 4.40 19.77
C MET A 6 -9.06 3.74 19.21
N PRO A 7 -8.98 3.49 17.89
CA PRO A 7 -7.81 2.87 17.27
C PRO A 7 -6.57 3.76 17.46
N MET A 8 -5.41 3.12 17.62
CA MET A 8 -4.14 3.83 17.74
C MET A 8 -3.48 3.95 16.36
N PRO A 9 -2.97 5.13 15.98
CA PRO A 9 -2.21 5.28 14.76
C PRO A 9 -0.82 4.67 14.92
N LEU A 10 -0.32 4.04 13.86
CA LEU A 10 1.01 3.47 13.78
C LEU A 10 2.00 4.51 13.24
N GLY A 11 2.05 5.70 13.84
CA GLY A 11 3.06 6.71 13.49
C GLY A 11 3.57 7.52 14.68
N ILE A 12 4.80 8.02 14.57
CA ILE A 12 5.46 8.86 15.57
C ILE A 12 5.78 10.21 14.94
N GLN A 13 5.45 11.29 15.62
CA GLN A 13 5.81 12.64 15.21
C GLN A 13 7.29 12.93 15.52
N ALA A 14 8.06 13.35 14.53
CA ALA A 14 9.52 13.50 14.63
C ALA A 14 10.00 14.62 15.55
N ASP A 15 9.20 15.67 15.76
CA ASP A 15 9.58 16.84 16.58
C ASP A 15 9.43 16.58 18.09
N THR A 16 8.53 15.68 18.45
CA THR A 16 8.09 15.41 19.83
C THR A 16 8.41 13.99 20.26
N GLY A 17 8.66 13.09 19.30
CA GLY A 17 8.73 11.63 19.48
C GLY A 17 7.54 11.09 20.24
N CYS A 18 6.38 11.68 20.04
CA CYS A 18 5.11 11.20 20.56
C CYS A 18 4.32 10.52 19.44
N PRO A 19 3.39 9.61 19.74
CA PRO A 19 2.46 9.08 18.75
C PRO A 19 1.75 10.21 18.01
N LEU A 20 1.50 10.02 16.71
CA LEU A 20 0.61 10.90 15.95
C LEU A 20 -0.74 11.01 16.66
N ALA A 21 -1.38 12.16 16.55
CA ALA A 21 -2.64 12.41 17.23
C ALA A 21 -3.67 11.33 16.88
N SER A 22 -4.37 10.83 17.89
CA SER A 22 -5.59 10.04 17.71
C SER A 22 -6.70 10.91 17.11
N LEU A 23 -7.82 10.28 16.76
CA LEU A 23 -9.02 11.01 16.33
C LEU A 23 -9.58 11.82 17.50
N ASP A 24 -9.91 13.08 17.24
CA ASP A 24 -10.61 13.94 18.20
C ASP A 24 -12.10 14.10 17.83
N ALA A 25 -12.90 14.56 18.80
CA ALA A 25 -14.33 14.74 18.61
C ALA A 25 -14.67 15.78 17.51
N GLN A 26 -13.77 16.73 17.26
CA GLN A 26 -13.98 17.76 16.25
C GLN A 26 -13.82 17.22 14.84
N ALA A 27 -12.84 16.35 14.60
CA ALA A 27 -12.65 15.63 13.34
C ALA A 27 -13.85 14.75 13.01
N ILE A 28 -14.41 14.07 14.02
CA ILE A 28 -15.60 13.23 13.87
C ILE A 28 -16.83 14.05 13.47
N ALA A 29 -17.06 15.17 14.17
CA ALA A 29 -18.16 16.09 13.86
C ALA A 29 -18.00 16.73 12.46
N GLY A 30 -16.78 17.15 12.12
CA GLY A 30 -16.45 17.73 10.82
C GLY A 30 -16.58 16.75 9.66
N PHE A 31 -16.24 15.47 9.87
CA PHE A 31 -16.49 14.40 8.90
C PHE A 31 -17.99 14.21 8.65
N SER A 32 -18.77 14.01 9.72
CA SER A 32 -20.21 13.77 9.63
C SER A 32 -20.92 14.91 8.88
N ALA A 33 -20.59 16.17 9.18
CA ALA A 33 -21.17 17.33 8.49
C ALA A 33 -20.82 17.40 6.98
N ARG A 34 -19.60 16.98 6.59
CA ARG A 34 -19.17 16.97 5.18
C ARG A 34 -19.83 15.85 4.38
N GLU A 35 -19.90 14.64 4.92
CA GLU A 35 -20.58 13.53 4.22
C GLU A 35 -22.09 13.80 4.08
N HIS A 36 -22.71 14.46 5.06
CA HIS A 36 -24.10 14.93 4.91
C HIS A 36 -24.29 15.92 3.73
N THR A 37 -23.25 16.68 3.36
CA THR A 37 -23.31 17.68 2.28
C THR A 37 -22.84 17.14 0.92
N LEU A 38 -21.90 16.18 0.89
CA LEU A 38 -21.30 15.58 -0.32
C LEU A 38 -22.06 14.35 -0.84
N ARG A 39 -23.38 14.48 -1.00
CA ARG A 39 -24.32 13.36 -1.17
C ARG A 39 -24.25 12.53 -2.48
N ARG A 40 -23.20 12.53 -3.32
CA ARG A 40 -23.38 12.08 -4.74
C ARG A 40 -22.34 11.29 -5.54
N ALA A 41 -21.07 11.08 -5.17
CA ALA A 41 -20.10 10.51 -6.14
C ALA A 41 -19.59 9.09 -5.85
N PRO A 42 -19.10 8.73 -4.64
CA PRO A 42 -18.48 7.42 -4.42
C PRO A 42 -19.48 6.30 -4.10
N GLU A 43 -20.62 6.66 -3.48
CA GLU A 43 -21.59 5.72 -2.91
C GLU A 43 -22.26 4.83 -3.97
N ARG A 44 -22.56 5.39 -5.16
CA ARG A 44 -23.18 4.62 -6.25
C ARG A 44 -22.23 3.61 -6.91
N ALA A 45 -20.92 3.84 -6.85
CA ALA A 45 -19.94 2.91 -7.42
C ALA A 45 -19.71 1.70 -6.48
N ALA A 46 -19.65 1.95 -5.16
CA ALA A 46 -19.51 0.91 -4.14
C ALA A 46 -20.79 0.06 -3.99
N GLU A 47 -21.98 0.66 -4.08
CA GLU A 47 -23.27 -0.04 -3.98
C GLU A 47 -23.54 -0.94 -5.21
N LYS A 48 -22.97 -0.61 -6.38
CA LYS A 48 -23.05 -1.43 -7.59
C LYS A 48 -22.03 -2.57 -7.59
N ALA A 49 -20.86 -2.38 -6.97
CA ALA A 49 -19.84 -3.42 -6.77
C ALA A 49 -20.37 -4.62 -5.95
N ARG A 50 -21.38 -4.41 -5.09
CA ARG A 50 -22.05 -5.44 -4.29
C ARG A 50 -22.77 -6.53 -5.11
N GLN A 51 -23.07 -6.31 -6.39
CA GLN A 51 -23.87 -7.24 -7.19
C GLN A 51 -23.04 -8.24 -8.02
N ALA A 52 -21.71 -8.06 -8.09
CA ALA A 52 -20.83 -9.01 -8.76
C ALA A 52 -20.28 -9.99 -7.72
N GLU A 53 -20.94 -11.15 -7.59
CA GLU A 53 -20.19 -12.33 -7.17
C GLU A 53 -19.14 -12.61 -8.25
N THR A 54 -17.87 -12.52 -7.84
CA THR A 54 -16.67 -13.03 -8.52
C THR A 54 -16.04 -12.20 -9.66
N TYR A 55 -14.72 -12.02 -9.48
CA TYR A 55 -13.65 -11.62 -10.40
C TYR A 55 -13.67 -10.19 -10.95
N ALA A 56 -12.54 -9.52 -10.75
CA ALA A 56 -12.25 -8.17 -11.26
C ALA A 56 -12.31 -8.09 -12.80
N VAL A 57 -12.18 -9.24 -13.47
CA VAL A 57 -12.24 -9.40 -14.93
C VAL A 57 -13.47 -10.19 -15.38
N LEU A 58 -13.89 -10.00 -16.63
CA LEU A 58 -15.00 -10.72 -17.26
C LEU A 58 -14.84 -12.24 -17.06
N GLY A 59 -15.95 -12.96 -16.86
CA GLY A 59 -15.91 -14.36 -16.39
C GLY A 59 -15.22 -15.37 -17.31
N ASP A 60 -14.93 -15.00 -18.55
CA ASP A 60 -14.17 -15.76 -19.55
C ASP A 60 -12.71 -15.28 -19.74
N VAL A 61 -12.27 -14.29 -18.96
CA VAL A 61 -10.90 -13.76 -18.92
C VAL A 61 -10.17 -14.29 -17.68
N ASP A 62 -9.05 -14.98 -17.87
CA ASP A 62 -8.15 -15.33 -16.77
C ASP A 62 -7.24 -14.15 -16.43
N GLY A 63 -7.59 -13.42 -15.37
CA GLY A 63 -6.81 -12.26 -14.94
C GLY A 63 -5.33 -12.55 -14.70
N ALA A 64 -4.92 -13.79 -14.38
CA ALA A 64 -3.51 -14.11 -14.12
C ALA A 64 -2.66 -14.15 -15.41
N LYS A 65 -3.30 -14.26 -16.56
CA LYS A 65 -2.68 -14.33 -17.89
C LYS A 65 -2.72 -12.96 -18.56
N LEU A 66 -1.54 -12.41 -18.85
CA LEU A 66 -1.46 -11.05 -19.40
C LEU A 66 -1.93 -10.95 -20.85
N ASP A 67 -1.87 -12.03 -21.64
CA ASP A 67 -2.37 -12.08 -23.02
C ASP A 67 -3.90 -12.05 -23.09
N GLU A 68 -4.59 -12.41 -22.00
CA GLU A 68 -6.04 -12.25 -21.84
C GLU A 68 -6.38 -10.94 -21.11
N ALA A 69 -5.66 -10.61 -20.04
CA ALA A 69 -5.96 -9.49 -19.15
C ALA A 69 -5.45 -8.11 -19.67
N GLY A 70 -4.41 -8.12 -20.50
CA GLY A 70 -3.73 -6.92 -21.01
C GLY A 70 -2.87 -6.18 -19.99
N TRP A 71 -2.01 -5.29 -20.47
CA TRP A 71 -1.15 -4.43 -19.65
C TRP A 71 -0.98 -3.05 -20.29
N GLY A 72 -0.94 -1.98 -19.47
CA GLY A 72 -0.77 -0.63 -19.98
C GLY A 72 -0.15 0.38 -19.02
N LEU A 73 0.26 1.51 -19.60
CA LEU A 73 0.82 2.68 -18.91
C LEU A 73 -0.16 3.84 -18.97
N LEU A 74 -0.33 4.56 -17.86
CA LEU A 74 -1.11 5.80 -17.80
C LEU A 74 -0.24 6.96 -17.34
N PHE A 75 -0.13 7.97 -18.21
CA PHE A 75 0.58 9.22 -17.96
C PHE A 75 -0.38 10.38 -17.65
N PRO A 76 0.09 11.42 -16.93
CA PRO A 76 -0.57 12.71 -16.92
C PRO A 76 -0.66 13.29 -18.33
N SER A 77 -1.76 13.97 -18.64
CA SER A 77 -1.97 14.54 -19.98
C SER A 77 -1.00 15.66 -20.34
N ASP A 78 -0.42 16.31 -19.33
CA ASP A 78 0.44 17.50 -19.44
C ASP A 78 1.95 17.17 -19.34
N VAL A 79 2.31 15.89 -19.39
CA VAL A 79 3.70 15.40 -19.34
C VAL A 79 4.11 14.86 -20.71
N ASP A 80 5.34 15.16 -21.14
CA ASP A 80 5.96 14.50 -22.28
C ASP A 80 6.36 13.06 -21.87
N PRO A 81 5.71 12.02 -22.44
CA PRO A 81 5.96 10.64 -22.05
C PRO A 81 7.26 10.09 -22.66
N ALA A 82 7.84 10.72 -23.69
CA ALA A 82 8.93 10.13 -24.47
C ALA A 82 10.16 9.73 -23.62
N PRO A 83 10.65 10.55 -22.67
CA PRO A 83 11.79 10.15 -21.83
C PRO A 83 11.47 8.96 -20.90
N TYR A 84 10.24 8.89 -20.39
CA TYR A 84 9.78 7.80 -19.53
C TYR A 84 9.59 6.51 -20.32
N LEU A 85 9.05 6.58 -21.53
CA LEU A 85 8.91 5.43 -22.42
C LEU A 85 10.27 4.87 -22.83
N ASP A 86 11.27 5.72 -23.07
CA ASP A 86 12.66 5.28 -23.31
C ASP A 86 13.26 4.58 -22.08
N ALA A 87 13.10 5.17 -20.90
CA ALA A 87 13.56 4.58 -19.65
C ALA A 87 12.87 3.24 -19.35
N LEU A 88 11.56 3.13 -19.60
CA LEU A 88 10.76 1.93 -19.37
C LEU A 88 10.79 0.92 -20.53
N ALA A 89 11.50 1.22 -21.63
CA ALA A 89 11.53 0.38 -22.83
C ALA A 89 11.84 -1.11 -22.55
N PRO A 90 12.77 -1.49 -21.64
CA PRO A 90 13.00 -2.90 -21.29
C PRO A 90 11.75 -3.60 -20.76
N LEU A 91 11.05 -2.94 -19.82
CA LEU A 91 9.83 -3.46 -19.21
C LEU A 91 8.68 -3.52 -20.22
N ILE A 92 8.50 -2.46 -21.02
CA ILE A 92 7.46 -2.41 -22.07
C ILE A 92 7.69 -3.54 -23.09
N ALA A 93 8.92 -3.74 -23.54
CA ALA A 93 9.25 -4.81 -24.48
C ALA A 93 9.03 -6.20 -23.87
N TRP A 94 9.28 -6.37 -22.58
CA TRP A 94 9.00 -7.60 -21.87
C TRP A 94 7.49 -7.87 -21.73
N ARG A 95 6.73 -6.87 -21.26
CA ARG A 95 5.27 -6.96 -21.15
C ARG A 95 4.59 -7.14 -22.50
N HIS A 96 5.15 -6.58 -23.59
CA HIS A 96 4.67 -6.84 -24.95
C HIS A 96 4.76 -8.32 -25.34
N ARG A 97 5.77 -9.05 -24.85
CA ARG A 97 5.90 -10.50 -25.12
C ARG A 97 4.91 -11.34 -24.33
N GLU A 98 4.51 -10.90 -23.14
CA GLU A 98 3.54 -11.62 -22.30
C GLU A 98 2.09 -11.24 -22.60
N ALA A 99 1.82 -9.95 -22.81
CA ALA A 99 0.47 -9.40 -22.95
C ALA A 99 0.04 -9.21 -24.42
N GLY A 100 0.97 -9.32 -25.36
CA GLY A 100 0.75 -8.82 -26.71
C GLY A 100 0.75 -7.29 -26.72
N GLN A 101 -0.28 -6.67 -27.28
CA GLN A 101 -0.28 -5.21 -27.43
C GLN A 101 -0.31 -4.48 -26.07
N VAL A 102 0.67 -3.60 -25.86
CA VAL A 102 0.73 -2.72 -24.68
C VAL A 102 0.01 -1.42 -24.99
N THR A 103 -0.90 -1.01 -24.11
CA THR A 103 -1.64 0.26 -24.24
C THR A 103 -0.91 1.38 -23.50
N VAL A 104 -0.75 2.53 -24.14
CA VAL A 104 -0.15 3.73 -23.52
C VAL A 104 -1.14 4.88 -23.60
N PHE A 105 -1.63 5.32 -22.44
CA PHE A 105 -2.52 6.47 -22.29
C PHE A 105 -1.68 7.72 -22.01
N GLN A 106 -1.64 8.63 -22.98
CA GLN A 106 -0.79 9.83 -22.95
C GLN A 106 -1.45 11.00 -23.68
N GLY A 107 -0.96 12.23 -23.43
CA GLY A 107 -1.52 13.43 -24.05
C GLY A 107 -3.02 13.54 -23.79
N ALA A 108 -3.83 13.69 -24.83
CA ALA A 108 -5.28 13.78 -24.69
C ALA A 108 -5.91 12.54 -24.04
N ASP A 109 -5.33 11.34 -24.19
CA ASP A 109 -5.85 10.09 -23.61
C ASP A 109 -5.34 9.82 -22.18
N GLY A 110 -4.33 10.58 -21.76
CA GLY A 110 -3.79 10.55 -20.40
C GLY A 110 -4.76 11.11 -19.36
N CYS A 111 -4.36 11.07 -18.09
CA CYS A 111 -5.13 11.63 -16.98
C CYS A 111 -5.10 13.16 -17.03
N LEU A 112 -6.27 13.80 -17.18
CA LEU A 112 -6.36 15.25 -17.14
C LEU A 112 -6.19 15.77 -15.71
N PRO A 113 -5.69 17.01 -15.52
CA PRO A 113 -5.58 17.62 -14.19
C PRO A 113 -6.93 17.63 -13.45
N GLY A 114 -6.97 17.05 -12.25
CA GLY A 114 -8.18 16.95 -11.43
C GLY A 114 -9.22 15.93 -11.91
N GLU A 115 -8.91 15.14 -12.95
CA GLU A 115 -9.79 14.09 -13.44
C GLU A 115 -9.90 12.94 -12.43
N SER A 116 -11.12 12.47 -12.19
CA SER A 116 -11.35 11.28 -11.38
C SER A 116 -11.18 10.01 -12.22
N ALA A 117 -10.86 8.88 -11.59
CA ALA A 117 -10.77 7.59 -12.29
C ALA A 117 -12.07 7.25 -13.05
N ALA A 118 -13.23 7.50 -12.44
CA ALA A 118 -14.53 7.29 -13.10
C ALA A 118 -14.73 8.17 -14.33
N THR A 119 -14.29 9.44 -14.28
CA THR A 119 -14.35 10.36 -15.42
C THR A 119 -13.41 9.92 -16.55
N TRP A 120 -12.19 9.52 -16.19
CA TRP A 120 -11.21 9.02 -17.15
C TRP A 120 -11.72 7.74 -17.84
N LEU A 121 -12.21 6.77 -17.07
CA LEU A 121 -12.83 5.54 -17.59
C LEU A 121 -13.99 5.85 -18.56
N ALA A 122 -14.89 6.77 -18.18
CA ALA A 122 -16.03 7.14 -19.02
C ALA A 122 -15.59 7.76 -20.36
N ARG A 123 -14.46 8.47 -20.38
CA ARG A 123 -13.86 9.05 -21.59
C ARG A 123 -13.25 7.99 -22.52
N HIS A 124 -12.93 6.82 -21.95
CA HIS A 124 -12.52 5.60 -22.64
C HIS A 124 -13.68 4.60 -22.83
N TRP A 125 -14.93 5.06 -22.70
CA TRP A 125 -16.15 4.25 -22.92
C TRP A 125 -16.30 3.04 -21.99
N VAL A 126 -15.57 3.03 -20.88
CA VAL A 126 -15.66 2.04 -19.81
C VAL A 126 -16.20 2.67 -18.53
N SER A 127 -16.58 1.86 -17.56
CA SER A 127 -17.08 2.34 -16.26
C SER A 127 -16.55 1.45 -15.15
N LEU A 128 -16.66 1.90 -13.90
CA LEU A 128 -16.33 1.11 -12.71
C LEU A 128 -17.28 -0.09 -12.62
N ASN A 129 -16.89 -1.19 -13.26
CA ASN A 129 -17.62 -2.44 -13.39
C ASN A 129 -16.62 -3.56 -13.70
N VAL A 130 -17.10 -4.79 -13.81
CA VAL A 130 -16.32 -5.94 -14.28
C VAL A 130 -15.47 -5.55 -15.50
N VAL A 131 -14.16 -5.77 -15.42
CA VAL A 131 -13.21 -5.33 -16.44
C VAL A 131 -13.27 -6.25 -17.64
N ASP A 132 -13.55 -5.67 -18.80
CA ASP A 132 -13.37 -6.31 -20.10
C ASP A 132 -12.22 -5.61 -20.84
N PRO A 133 -11.01 -6.21 -20.88
CA PRO A 133 -9.86 -5.64 -21.57
C PRO A 133 -10.11 -5.35 -23.05
N ALA A 134 -11.07 -6.04 -23.69
CA ALA A 134 -11.42 -5.83 -25.10
C ALA A 134 -12.10 -4.46 -25.34
N LEU A 135 -12.61 -3.81 -24.29
CA LEU A 135 -13.17 -2.46 -24.37
C LEU A 135 -12.09 -1.35 -24.40
N GLY A 136 -10.80 -1.73 -24.35
CA GLY A 136 -9.67 -0.83 -24.62
C GLY A 136 -8.86 -0.43 -23.39
N VAL A 137 -9.35 -0.69 -22.17
CA VAL A 137 -8.59 -0.47 -20.93
C VAL A 137 -8.12 -1.82 -20.36
N PRO A 138 -6.81 -2.13 -20.41
CA PRO A 138 -6.29 -3.40 -19.90
C PRO A 138 -6.43 -3.50 -18.38
N TYR A 139 -6.51 -4.71 -17.86
CA TYR A 139 -6.69 -4.98 -16.43
C TYR A 139 -5.50 -4.53 -15.57
N TYR A 140 -4.26 -4.69 -16.06
CA TYR A 140 -3.07 -4.21 -15.38
C TYR A 140 -2.68 -2.81 -15.85
N LEU A 141 -2.64 -1.84 -14.94
CA LEU A 141 -2.28 -0.45 -15.24
C LEU A 141 -1.17 0.05 -14.34
N VAL A 142 -0.14 0.65 -14.94
CA VAL A 142 0.91 1.38 -14.22
C VAL A 142 0.67 2.87 -14.38
N LEU A 143 0.44 3.55 -13.26
CA LEU A 143 0.45 5.01 -13.19
C LEU A 143 1.90 5.49 -13.20
N VAL A 144 2.26 6.34 -14.17
CA VAL A 144 3.62 6.87 -14.28
C VAL A 144 3.63 8.33 -13.83
N GLY A 145 4.27 8.58 -12.68
CA GLY A 145 4.47 9.92 -12.15
C GLY A 145 3.82 10.18 -10.79
N PRO A 146 4.03 11.41 -10.28
CA PRO A 146 3.73 11.76 -8.91
C PRO A 146 2.22 11.90 -8.63
N PRO A 147 1.82 11.79 -7.34
CA PRO A 147 0.43 11.86 -6.94
C PRO A 147 -0.18 13.28 -6.99
N ASP A 148 0.59 14.33 -7.25
CA ASP A 148 0.05 15.67 -7.53
C ASP A 148 -0.49 15.78 -8.97
N LYS A 149 0.01 14.94 -9.89
CA LYS A 149 -0.45 14.82 -11.28
C LYS A 149 -1.52 13.77 -11.48
N ILE A 150 -1.34 12.58 -10.89
CA ILE A 150 -2.36 11.52 -10.85
C ILE A 150 -2.65 11.21 -9.37
N PRO A 151 -3.71 11.75 -8.76
CA PRO A 151 -3.98 11.63 -7.33
C PRO A 151 -3.97 10.21 -6.78
N PHE A 152 -3.60 10.03 -5.51
CA PHE A 152 -3.78 8.74 -4.84
C PHE A 152 -5.25 8.27 -4.87
N ALA A 153 -6.20 9.20 -4.75
CA ALA A 153 -7.63 8.93 -4.90
C ALA A 153 -8.00 8.33 -6.28
N PHE A 154 -7.28 8.71 -7.34
CA PHE A 154 -7.42 8.11 -8.66
C PHE A 154 -6.98 6.64 -8.61
N GLN A 155 -5.80 6.36 -8.03
CA GLN A 155 -5.27 5.01 -7.88
C GLN A 155 -6.21 4.11 -7.07
N TYR A 156 -6.66 4.53 -5.89
CA TYR A 156 -7.57 3.72 -5.06
C TYR A 156 -8.84 3.36 -5.83
N THR A 157 -9.48 4.36 -6.43
CA THR A 157 -10.76 4.18 -7.11
C THR A 157 -10.64 3.24 -8.31
N LEU A 158 -9.54 3.33 -9.05
CA LEU A 158 -9.28 2.46 -10.19
C LEU A 158 -8.96 1.03 -9.74
N ASP A 159 -8.22 0.87 -8.64
CA ASP A 159 -7.83 -0.43 -8.06
C ASP A 159 -9.03 -1.25 -7.55
N LEU A 160 -10.22 -0.64 -7.39
CA LEU A 160 -11.45 -1.38 -7.08
C LEU A 160 -11.78 -2.50 -8.08
N TYR A 161 -11.43 -2.30 -9.35
CA TYR A 161 -11.73 -3.21 -10.44
C TYR A 161 -10.52 -3.55 -11.31
N TRP A 162 -9.50 -2.71 -11.34
CA TRP A 162 -8.24 -2.95 -12.06
C TRP A 162 -7.12 -3.34 -11.10
N ALA A 163 -6.05 -3.93 -11.61
CA ALA A 163 -4.80 -4.11 -10.88
C ALA A 163 -3.88 -2.91 -11.14
N VAL A 164 -3.71 -2.02 -10.15
CA VAL A 164 -3.06 -0.72 -10.35
C VAL A 164 -1.79 -0.57 -9.52
N GLY A 165 -0.67 -0.35 -10.21
CA GLY A 165 0.60 0.02 -9.59
C GLY A 165 1.02 1.44 -9.96
N ARG A 166 2.00 1.99 -9.23
CA ARG A 166 2.57 3.32 -9.51
C ARG A 166 4.09 3.27 -9.60
N LEU A 167 4.63 3.93 -10.61
CA LEU A 167 6.05 4.28 -10.71
C LEU A 167 6.20 5.79 -10.59
N ASP A 168 6.74 6.24 -9.47
CA ASP A 168 7.06 7.63 -9.19
C ASP A 168 8.46 7.67 -8.60
N PHE A 169 9.41 8.23 -9.35
CA PHE A 169 10.81 8.36 -8.93
C PHE A 169 11.28 9.80 -9.15
N PRO A 170 12.19 10.33 -8.32
CA PRO A 170 12.71 11.69 -8.49
C PRO A 170 13.58 11.84 -9.74
N GLN A 171 14.19 10.75 -10.22
CA GLN A 171 15.14 10.76 -11.32
C GLN A 171 14.69 9.81 -12.43
N LEU A 172 14.84 10.25 -13.68
CA LEU A 172 14.49 9.42 -14.83
C LEU A 172 15.30 8.11 -14.89
N ALA A 173 16.56 8.14 -14.44
CA ALA A 173 17.43 6.97 -14.38
C ALA A 173 16.85 5.85 -13.48
N ASP A 174 16.08 6.20 -12.44
CA ASP A 174 15.47 5.23 -11.54
C ASP A 174 14.37 4.41 -12.23
N PHE A 175 13.62 5.02 -13.16
CA PHE A 175 12.66 4.29 -14.01
C PHE A 175 13.37 3.22 -14.84
N ARG A 176 14.55 3.56 -15.38
CA ARG A 176 15.37 2.62 -16.15
C ARG A 176 15.91 1.49 -15.27
N SER A 177 16.49 1.83 -14.12
CA SER A 177 16.97 0.86 -13.13
C SER A 177 15.86 -0.12 -12.71
N TYR A 178 14.65 0.39 -12.46
CA TYR A 178 13.49 -0.44 -12.14
C TYR A 178 13.11 -1.37 -13.30
N ALA A 179 12.98 -0.83 -14.52
CA ALA A 179 12.61 -1.61 -15.70
C ALA A 179 13.61 -2.72 -16.03
N ASP A 180 14.91 -2.40 -15.98
CA ASP A 180 15.99 -3.38 -16.17
C ASP A 180 15.97 -4.44 -15.05
N SER A 181 15.75 -4.03 -13.79
CA SER A 181 15.68 -4.94 -12.64
C SER A 181 14.54 -5.95 -12.75
N VAL A 182 13.33 -5.50 -13.05
CA VAL A 182 12.15 -6.38 -13.22
C VAL A 182 12.36 -7.33 -14.39
N THR A 183 12.80 -6.80 -15.54
CA THR A 183 13.04 -7.61 -16.73
C THR A 183 14.11 -8.67 -16.47
N ALA A 184 15.21 -8.31 -15.80
CA ALA A 184 16.26 -9.25 -15.42
C ALA A 184 15.74 -10.33 -14.47
N TYR A 185 14.95 -9.97 -13.44
CA TYR A 185 14.38 -10.93 -12.51
C TYR A 185 13.46 -11.94 -13.20
N GLU A 186 12.63 -11.47 -14.13
CA GLU A 186 11.66 -12.33 -14.81
C GLU A 186 12.27 -13.20 -15.92
N THR A 187 13.46 -12.84 -16.43
CA THR A 187 14.13 -13.57 -17.53
C THR A 187 15.35 -14.40 -17.11
N MET A 188 15.93 -14.16 -15.93
CA MET A 188 17.12 -14.88 -15.49
C MET A 188 16.88 -16.39 -15.32
N ALA A 189 17.91 -17.20 -15.48
CA ALA A 189 17.80 -18.66 -15.38
C ALA A 189 17.45 -19.15 -13.96
N SER A 190 17.90 -18.44 -12.93
CA SER A 190 17.68 -18.78 -11.52
C SER A 190 17.60 -17.51 -10.68
N VAL A 191 16.74 -17.48 -9.67
CA VAL A 191 16.58 -16.34 -8.76
C VAL A 191 17.42 -16.51 -7.49
N ALA A 192 17.96 -15.42 -6.96
CA ALA A 192 18.74 -15.43 -5.72
C ALA A 192 17.85 -15.55 -4.46
N ALA A 193 16.64 -14.98 -4.51
CA ALA A 193 15.66 -15.04 -3.44
C ALA A 193 15.29 -16.50 -3.13
N ARG A 194 15.27 -16.85 -1.84
CA ARG A 194 14.85 -18.18 -1.37
C ARG A 194 13.39 -18.17 -0.96
N ARG A 195 12.82 -19.36 -0.76
CA ARG A 195 11.50 -19.54 -0.13
C ARG A 195 11.55 -19.13 1.35
N ARG A 196 11.74 -17.85 1.61
CA ARG A 196 11.85 -17.27 2.94
C ARG A 196 11.02 -15.99 3.04
N ILE A 197 10.33 -15.87 4.15
CA ILE A 197 9.62 -14.68 4.61
C ILE A 197 10.43 -14.09 5.76
N ALA A 198 10.81 -12.82 5.66
CA ALA A 198 11.28 -12.06 6.81
C ALA A 198 10.11 -11.24 7.36
N LEU A 199 9.76 -11.45 8.63
CA LEU A 199 8.73 -10.70 9.34
C LEU A 199 9.40 -9.87 10.42
N PHE A 200 9.41 -8.55 10.23
CA PHE A 200 9.97 -7.57 11.15
C PHE A 200 8.84 -6.84 11.86
N ALA A 201 8.78 -6.90 13.17
CA ALA A 201 7.81 -6.10 13.94
C ALA A 201 8.35 -5.64 15.29
N THR A 202 8.30 -4.33 15.54
CA THR A 202 8.68 -3.75 16.83
C THR A 202 7.61 -4.02 17.90
N CYS A 203 8.04 -4.16 19.14
CA CYS A 203 7.17 -4.28 20.32
C CYS A 203 7.81 -3.50 21.46
N LEU A 204 7.51 -2.20 21.55
CA LEU A 204 8.12 -1.30 22.51
C LEU A 204 7.34 -1.35 23.83
N ASP A 205 8.03 -1.52 24.95
CA ASP A 205 7.39 -1.69 26.27
C ASP A 205 6.56 -0.47 26.71
N PHE A 206 6.91 0.71 26.22
CA PHE A 206 6.24 1.98 26.52
C PHE A 206 5.15 2.36 25.50
N ASP A 207 4.97 1.59 24.43
CA ASP A 207 4.00 1.90 23.38
C ASP A 207 2.98 0.75 23.16
N ARG A 208 1.71 1.09 23.32
CA ARG A 208 0.61 0.12 23.21
C ARG A 208 0.32 -0.26 21.76
N ALA A 209 0.57 0.61 20.78
CA ALA A 209 0.23 0.35 19.38
C ALA A 209 1.09 -0.80 18.81
N THR A 210 2.40 -0.77 19.06
CA THR A 210 3.36 -1.81 18.68
C THR A 210 3.16 -3.11 19.46
N GLN A 211 2.76 -3.04 20.73
CA GLN A 211 2.35 -4.22 21.50
C GLN A 211 1.12 -4.90 20.91
N LEU A 212 0.10 -4.12 20.53
CA LEU A 212 -1.11 -4.64 19.88
C LEU A 212 -0.77 -5.26 18.52
N LEU A 213 -0.02 -4.56 17.69
CA LEU A 213 0.48 -5.03 16.40
C LEU A 213 1.20 -6.38 16.55
N THR A 214 2.14 -6.46 17.48
CA THR A 214 2.92 -7.68 17.69
C THR A 214 2.04 -8.83 18.17
N ARG A 215 1.21 -8.58 19.18
CA ARG A 215 0.34 -9.62 19.77
C ARG A 215 -0.75 -10.11 18.83
N GLN A 216 -1.36 -9.21 18.07
CA GLN A 216 -2.58 -9.51 17.29
C GLN A 216 -2.32 -9.73 15.80
N LEU A 217 -1.18 -9.31 15.26
CA LEU A 217 -0.82 -9.52 13.86
C LEU A 217 0.48 -10.31 13.70
N ALA A 218 1.60 -9.78 14.18
CA ALA A 218 2.94 -10.34 13.89
C ALA A 218 3.13 -11.76 14.45
N THR A 219 2.74 -11.98 15.71
CA THR A 219 2.82 -13.30 16.37
C THR A 219 1.88 -14.31 15.71
N PRO A 220 0.58 -14.03 15.50
CA PRO A 220 -0.30 -14.94 14.76
C PRO A 220 0.16 -15.26 13.34
N LEU A 221 0.81 -14.32 12.63
CA LEU A 221 1.37 -14.58 11.30
C LEU A 221 2.60 -15.50 11.38
N SER A 222 3.53 -15.24 12.29
CA SER A 222 4.79 -15.99 12.39
C SER A 222 4.64 -17.37 13.06
N GLN A 223 3.83 -17.48 14.10
CA GLN A 223 3.68 -18.70 14.91
C GLN A 223 2.39 -19.47 14.62
N GLY A 224 1.46 -18.87 13.88
CA GLY A 224 0.12 -19.43 13.70
C GLY A 224 -0.79 -19.19 14.90
N THR A 225 -1.95 -19.83 14.86
CA THR A 225 -3.01 -19.82 15.87
C THR A 225 -3.57 -21.23 16.01
N ALA A 226 -4.52 -21.45 16.92
CA ALA A 226 -5.20 -22.74 17.03
C ALA A 226 -5.94 -23.13 15.72
N GLN A 227 -6.33 -22.16 14.89
CA GLN A 227 -7.12 -22.38 13.67
C GLN A 227 -6.28 -22.28 12.38
N ALA A 228 -5.06 -21.74 12.43
CA ALA A 228 -4.25 -21.48 11.25
C ALA A 228 -2.76 -21.71 11.52
N LYS A 229 -2.10 -22.46 10.63
CA LYS A 229 -0.64 -22.64 10.63
C LYS A 229 0.10 -21.32 10.39
N PRO A 230 1.37 -21.19 10.83
CA PRO A 230 2.29 -20.13 10.40
C PRO A 230 2.18 -19.76 8.93
N LEU A 231 2.33 -18.47 8.64
CA LEU A 231 2.33 -17.94 7.28
C LEU A 231 3.49 -18.56 6.48
N GLY A 232 3.21 -18.94 5.23
CA GLY A 232 4.18 -19.56 4.34
C GLY A 232 4.42 -21.05 4.54
N GLU A 233 4.06 -21.64 5.68
CA GLU A 233 4.26 -23.08 5.93
C GLU A 233 3.57 -23.95 4.86
N ARG A 234 2.34 -23.58 4.46
CA ARG A 234 1.59 -24.30 3.41
C ARG A 234 2.28 -24.23 2.04
N GLN A 235 3.06 -23.18 1.78
CA GLN A 235 3.77 -22.95 0.52
C GLN A 235 5.24 -23.38 0.60
N GLY A 236 5.68 -23.95 1.73
CA GLY A 236 7.05 -24.37 1.97
C GLY A 236 8.02 -23.20 2.14
N PHE A 237 7.56 -22.05 2.64
CA PHE A 237 8.43 -20.92 2.97
C PHE A 237 8.90 -21.00 4.42
N ALA A 238 10.20 -20.79 4.63
CA ALA A 238 10.78 -20.59 5.94
C ALA A 238 10.39 -19.21 6.50
N MET A 239 10.05 -19.15 7.78
CA MET A 239 9.70 -17.91 8.48
C MET A 239 10.88 -17.45 9.34
N GLN A 240 11.40 -16.26 9.07
CA GLN A 240 12.32 -15.55 9.95
C GLN A 240 11.55 -14.41 10.64
N ALA A 241 11.22 -14.59 11.92
CA ALA A 241 10.53 -13.58 12.71
C ALA A 241 11.52 -12.78 13.56
N LEU A 242 11.59 -11.46 13.32
CA LEU A 242 12.31 -10.47 14.10
C LEU A 242 11.27 -9.64 14.86
N LEU A 243 10.95 -10.07 16.09
CA LEU A 243 9.91 -9.47 16.93
C LEU A 243 10.52 -8.81 18.17
N GLY A 244 9.99 -7.65 18.57
CA GLY A 244 10.42 -6.95 19.78
C GLY A 244 11.93 -6.67 19.75
N GLU A 245 12.67 -7.08 20.79
CA GLU A 245 14.13 -6.94 20.93
C GLU A 245 14.95 -7.37 19.69
N ALA A 246 14.43 -8.25 18.83
CA ALA A 246 15.10 -8.65 17.60
C ALA A 246 14.87 -7.69 16.40
N ALA A 247 13.89 -6.78 16.49
CA ALA A 247 13.49 -5.87 15.42
C ALA A 247 14.29 -4.56 15.43
N THR A 248 15.62 -4.66 15.45
CA THR A 248 16.53 -3.51 15.44
C THR A 248 16.79 -2.99 14.03
N LYS A 249 17.23 -1.73 13.91
CA LYS A 249 17.66 -1.10 12.66
C LYS A 249 18.79 -1.90 12.00
N ALA A 250 19.72 -2.41 12.81
CA ALA A 250 20.79 -3.30 12.34
C ALA A 250 20.25 -4.63 11.80
N ALA A 251 19.26 -5.24 12.46
CA ALA A 251 18.65 -6.48 11.99
C ALA A 251 17.91 -6.29 10.66
N LEU A 252 17.19 -5.18 10.48
CA LEU A 252 16.53 -4.86 9.21
C LEU A 252 17.56 -4.66 8.08
N THR A 253 18.69 -4.00 8.39
CA THR A 253 19.83 -3.85 7.47
C THR A 253 20.39 -5.22 7.05
N ASP A 254 20.58 -6.12 8.02
CA ASP A 254 21.10 -7.46 7.77
C ASP A 254 20.13 -8.34 6.96
N VAL A 255 18.81 -8.20 7.18
CA VAL A 255 17.80 -8.84 6.32
C VAL A 255 17.93 -8.40 4.87
N LEU A 256 18.06 -7.09 4.62
CA LEU A 256 18.22 -6.55 3.27
C LEU A 256 19.55 -6.95 2.63
N ARG A 257 20.62 -7.17 3.40
CA ARG A 257 21.88 -7.75 2.92
C ARG A 257 21.80 -9.27 2.68
N GLY A 258 20.68 -9.91 2.97
CA GLY A 258 20.52 -11.36 2.86
C GLY A 258 21.30 -12.14 3.91
N LYS A 259 21.69 -11.52 5.03
CA LYS A 259 22.35 -12.19 6.16
C LYS A 259 21.31 -12.93 7.00
N GLY A 260 20.93 -14.11 6.52
CA GLY A 260 20.16 -15.08 7.29
C GLY A 260 20.53 -16.49 6.86
N PRO A 261 20.03 -17.53 7.56
CA PRO A 261 20.44 -18.92 7.34
C PRO A 261 20.24 -19.38 5.89
N ASP A 262 19.24 -18.81 5.20
CA ASP A 262 18.83 -19.19 3.84
C ASP A 262 18.90 -18.01 2.85
N GLY A 263 19.90 -17.12 2.93
CA GLY A 263 20.13 -16.07 1.90
C GLY A 263 19.15 -14.87 1.95
N PRO A 264 18.83 -14.19 0.84
CA PRO A 264 17.86 -13.08 0.82
C PRO A 264 16.39 -13.56 0.83
N PRO A 265 15.48 -12.83 1.52
CA PRO A 265 14.06 -13.22 1.57
C PRO A 265 13.35 -12.87 0.25
N ALA A 266 12.38 -13.69 -0.16
CA ALA A 266 11.50 -13.35 -1.27
C ALA A 266 10.42 -12.33 -0.87
N LEU A 267 10.02 -12.35 0.41
CA LEU A 267 9.02 -11.44 0.95
C LEU A 267 9.48 -10.86 2.29
N LEU A 268 9.36 -9.54 2.43
CA LEU A 268 9.61 -8.81 3.67
C LEU A 268 8.32 -8.16 4.15
N PHE A 269 7.83 -8.55 5.32
CA PHE A 269 6.76 -7.84 6.01
C PHE A 269 7.39 -6.96 7.10
N THR A 270 7.10 -5.66 7.09
CA THR A 270 7.50 -4.72 8.16
C THR A 270 6.27 -4.15 8.83
N GLY A 271 6.14 -4.35 10.14
CA GLY A 271 5.10 -3.75 10.97
C GLY A 271 5.71 -2.89 12.08
N SER A 272 5.54 -1.58 12.02
CA SER A 272 5.99 -0.68 13.08
C SER A 272 5.27 0.67 12.99
N HIS A 273 5.71 1.66 13.77
CA HIS A 273 5.40 3.04 13.49
C HIS A 273 6.13 3.54 12.25
N GLY A 274 5.46 4.41 11.50
CA GLY A 274 6.07 5.25 10.48
C GLY A 274 6.38 6.65 11.01
N MET A 275 7.51 7.21 10.60
CA MET A 275 7.88 8.58 10.97
C MET A 275 6.99 9.60 10.28
N GLY A 276 6.43 10.51 11.07
CA GLY A 276 5.65 11.68 10.66
C GLY A 276 6.43 12.97 10.88
N PHE A 277 6.58 13.77 9.83
CA PHE A 277 7.21 15.09 9.85
C PHE A 277 6.17 16.17 9.57
N ARG A 278 6.44 17.38 10.05
CA ARG A 278 5.60 18.56 9.75
C ARG A 278 5.76 18.96 8.28
N ALA A 279 4.72 19.61 7.74
CA ALA A 279 4.72 20.11 6.36
C ALA A 279 5.86 21.12 6.06
N ASP A 280 6.39 21.79 7.08
CA ASP A 280 7.49 22.76 7.00
C ASP A 280 8.86 22.18 7.39
N ASP A 281 8.94 20.89 7.74
CA ASP A 281 10.20 20.23 8.10
C ASP A 281 10.99 19.85 6.83
N ALA A 282 12.25 20.30 6.75
CA ALA A 282 13.12 20.03 5.61
C ALA A 282 13.40 18.52 5.39
N ARG A 283 13.22 17.69 6.42
CA ARG A 283 13.42 16.23 6.35
C ARG A 283 12.24 15.47 5.77
N LEU A 284 11.07 16.12 5.64
CA LEU A 284 9.80 15.50 5.22
C LEU A 284 9.95 14.70 3.93
N ALA A 285 10.48 15.35 2.89
CA ALA A 285 10.60 14.74 1.57
C ALA A 285 11.46 13.47 1.58
N ASP A 286 12.51 13.43 2.41
CA ASP A 286 13.47 12.33 2.44
C ASP A 286 13.10 11.20 3.42
N THR A 287 12.32 11.51 4.45
CA THR A 287 12.24 10.66 5.65
C THR A 287 10.80 10.30 6.07
N GLN A 288 9.77 10.93 5.49
CA GLN A 288 8.38 10.59 5.80
C GLN A 288 8.10 9.12 5.50
N GLY A 289 7.50 8.42 6.48
CA GLY A 289 7.23 6.98 6.38
C GLY A 289 8.43 6.08 6.67
N ALA A 290 9.55 6.62 7.15
CA ALA A 290 10.65 5.80 7.67
C ALA A 290 10.16 4.89 8.81
N ILE A 291 10.70 3.68 8.89
CA ILE A 291 10.23 2.63 9.80
C ILE A 291 10.92 2.82 11.15
N VAL A 292 10.18 3.09 12.22
CA VAL A 292 10.74 3.14 13.59
C VAL A 292 11.25 1.74 13.96
N CYS A 293 12.41 1.66 14.59
CA CYS A 293 13.04 0.40 14.98
C CYS A 293 13.01 0.22 16.51
N GLN A 294 13.23 -1.02 16.98
CA GLN A 294 13.20 -1.35 18.39
C GLN A 294 14.26 -0.60 19.21
N ASP A 295 15.33 -0.11 18.58
CA ASP A 295 16.42 0.62 19.23
C ASP A 295 15.96 1.94 19.88
N TRP A 296 14.73 2.40 19.59
CA TRP A 296 14.17 3.61 20.17
C TRP A 296 13.87 3.46 21.67
N PRO A 297 14.50 4.26 22.57
CA PRO A 297 14.44 4.01 24.01
C PRO A 297 13.16 4.50 24.71
N GLY A 298 12.35 5.34 24.06
CA GLY A 298 11.19 5.96 24.72
C GLY A 298 10.64 7.18 23.99
N TYR A 299 9.41 7.56 24.33
CA TYR A 299 8.82 8.82 23.86
C TYR A 299 9.70 10.04 24.19
N GLY A 300 9.64 11.06 23.33
CA GLY A 300 10.44 12.27 23.46
C GLY A 300 11.47 12.40 22.34
N ALA A 301 12.76 12.42 22.66
CA ALA A 301 13.78 12.58 21.62
C ALA A 301 13.89 11.30 20.78
N ILE A 302 13.50 11.39 19.50
CA ILE A 302 13.73 10.37 18.48
C ILE A 302 14.70 10.92 17.43
N GLY A 303 15.62 10.07 16.95
CA GLY A 303 16.77 10.46 16.13
C GLY A 303 17.04 9.46 14.99
N PRO A 304 17.83 9.83 13.96
CA PRO A 304 18.07 8.99 12.79
C PRO A 304 18.59 7.59 13.07
N GLU A 305 19.23 7.36 14.21
CA GLU A 305 19.66 6.06 14.70
C GLU A 305 18.50 5.11 15.06
N HIS A 306 17.31 5.66 15.30
CA HIS A 306 16.12 4.93 15.78
C HIS A 306 15.10 4.58 14.69
N TRP A 307 15.29 5.04 13.44
CA TRP A 307 14.41 4.69 12.32
C TRP A 307 15.21 4.27 11.09
N PHE A 308 14.59 3.47 10.23
CA PHE A 308 15.15 3.01 8.96
C PHE A 308 14.49 3.77 7.80
N ALA A 309 15.29 4.58 7.10
CA ALA A 309 14.87 5.42 5.98
C ALA A 309 15.60 5.03 4.67
N ALA A 310 15.33 5.77 3.58
CA ALA A 310 15.92 5.48 2.27
C ALA A 310 17.46 5.47 2.29
N GLN A 311 18.08 6.39 3.01
CA GLN A 311 19.54 6.48 3.15
C GLN A 311 20.18 5.30 3.89
N ASP A 312 19.38 4.53 4.62
CA ASP A 312 19.86 3.36 5.38
C ASP A 312 19.85 2.08 4.55
N VAL A 313 19.26 2.09 3.35
CA VAL A 313 19.31 0.97 2.41
C VAL A 313 20.75 0.82 1.90
N PRO A 314 21.46 -0.27 2.25
CA PRO A 314 22.86 -0.41 1.87
C PRO A 314 23.05 -0.56 0.36
N ASP A 315 24.17 -0.08 -0.18
CA ASP A 315 24.51 -0.31 -1.59
C ASP A 315 24.71 -1.79 -1.91
N ASP A 316 25.07 -2.61 -0.92
CA ASP A 316 25.20 -4.06 -1.02
C ASP A 316 23.90 -4.83 -0.70
N ALA A 317 22.74 -4.16 -0.69
CA ALA A 317 21.46 -4.82 -0.43
C ALA A 317 21.12 -5.84 -1.53
N GLN A 318 20.68 -7.02 -1.11
CA GLN A 318 20.21 -8.12 -1.95
C GLN A 318 18.68 -8.10 -2.08
N CYS A 319 18.13 -6.96 -2.53
CA CYS A 319 16.68 -6.79 -2.67
C CYS A 319 16.13 -7.17 -4.06
N HIS A 320 16.98 -7.65 -4.98
CA HIS A 320 16.55 -8.06 -6.31
C HIS A 320 15.52 -9.20 -6.24
N GLY A 321 14.29 -8.92 -6.69
CA GLY A 321 13.20 -9.91 -6.62
C GLY A 321 12.37 -9.89 -5.34
N LEU A 322 12.67 -8.99 -4.39
CA LEU A 322 11.93 -8.83 -3.15
C LEU A 322 10.54 -8.22 -3.42
N ILE A 323 9.51 -8.69 -2.71
CA ILE A 323 8.29 -7.93 -2.49
C ILE A 323 8.22 -7.52 -1.03
N GLN A 324 8.07 -6.21 -0.75
CA GLN A 324 7.87 -5.72 0.60
C GLN A 324 6.38 -5.42 0.85
N PHE A 325 5.86 -5.86 1.98
CA PHE A 325 4.63 -5.33 2.56
C PHE A 325 4.98 -4.47 3.78
N CYS A 326 4.89 -3.15 3.62
CA CYS A 326 5.13 -2.15 4.65
C CYS A 326 3.83 -1.70 5.33
N PHE A 327 3.62 -2.13 6.57
CA PHE A 327 2.52 -1.67 7.41
C PHE A 327 3.01 -0.70 8.49
N ALA A 328 2.97 0.59 8.13
CA ALA A 328 3.36 1.73 8.95
C ALA A 328 2.72 3.01 8.38
N CYS A 329 2.47 4.04 9.21
CA CYS A 329 2.01 5.34 8.70
C CYS A 329 2.96 5.88 7.62
N TYR A 330 2.41 6.37 6.52
CA TYR A 330 3.11 6.95 5.39
C TYR A 330 4.10 6.01 4.68
N GLY A 331 4.04 4.70 4.93
CA GLY A 331 5.03 3.73 4.43
C GLY A 331 5.11 3.63 2.90
N ALA A 332 4.08 4.05 2.17
CA ALA A 332 4.09 4.18 0.72
C ALA A 332 4.02 5.64 0.22
N GLY A 333 3.66 6.59 1.07
CA GLY A 333 3.55 7.99 0.68
C GLY A 333 2.69 8.84 1.61
N CYS A 334 2.65 10.14 1.31
CA CYS A 334 1.96 11.13 2.11
C CYS A 334 1.05 11.98 1.22
N PRO A 335 -0.24 12.16 1.56
CA PRO A 335 -1.10 13.12 0.89
C PRO A 335 -0.73 14.56 1.31
N ASP A 336 -1.28 15.56 0.61
CA ASP A 336 -1.15 16.97 1.00
C ASP A 336 -1.97 17.31 2.27
N PHE A 337 -3.14 16.68 2.42
CA PHE A 337 -4.01 16.84 3.58
C PHE A 337 -4.28 15.52 4.30
N ASP A 338 -4.41 15.62 5.62
CA ASP A 338 -4.75 14.52 6.50
C ASP A 338 -6.15 14.00 6.20
N ASN A 339 -6.24 12.70 5.89
CA ASN A 339 -7.51 12.04 5.65
C ASN A 339 -8.38 11.95 6.89
N PHE A 340 -7.83 12.05 8.10
CA PHE A 340 -8.57 11.84 9.35
C PHE A 340 -8.53 13.02 10.33
N GLY A 341 -7.64 13.99 10.15
CA GLY A 341 -7.40 15.09 11.08
C GLY A 341 -7.93 16.45 10.59
N HIS A 342 -8.57 17.20 11.50
CA HIS A 342 -9.05 18.57 11.23
C HIS A 342 -8.46 19.56 12.23
N GLY A 343 -7.73 20.54 11.73
CA GLY A 343 -7.37 21.73 12.50
C GLY A 343 -8.55 22.69 12.50
N GLY A 344 -9.43 22.61 13.50
CA GLY A 344 -10.63 23.44 13.52
C GLY A 344 -11.66 23.00 12.47
N ASN A 345 -12.00 23.88 11.53
CA ASN A 345 -12.92 23.60 10.41
C ASN A 345 -12.23 23.26 9.08
N ALA A 346 -10.89 23.18 9.06
CA ALA A 346 -10.11 22.93 7.84
C ALA A 346 -9.31 21.62 7.93
N PRO A 347 -9.08 20.91 6.82
CA PRO A 347 -8.20 19.74 6.79
C PRO A 347 -6.78 20.11 7.24
N THR A 348 -6.18 19.28 8.08
CA THR A 348 -4.78 19.47 8.51
C THR A 348 -3.86 19.24 7.33
N ARG A 349 -2.96 20.19 7.03
CA ARG A 349 -1.96 20.02 5.97
C ARG A 349 -0.81 19.14 6.47
N LEU A 350 -0.54 18.05 5.76
CA LEU A 350 0.56 17.12 6.05
C LEU A 350 1.81 17.42 5.23
N ALA A 351 1.63 17.87 3.98
CA ALA A 351 2.72 18.15 3.06
C ALA A 351 2.43 19.36 2.15
N PRO A 352 3.47 20.00 1.57
CA PRO A 352 3.29 21.03 0.55
C PRO A 352 2.56 20.50 -0.70
N ALA A 353 2.84 19.25 -1.07
CA ALA A 353 2.23 18.50 -2.17
C ALA A 353 2.21 17.01 -1.78
N PRO A 354 1.30 16.17 -2.33
CA PRO A 354 1.35 14.74 -2.09
C PRO A 354 2.60 14.12 -2.74
N PHE A 355 3.14 13.05 -2.17
CA PHE A 355 4.33 12.36 -2.71
C PHE A 355 4.38 10.88 -2.32
N THR A 356 5.07 10.07 -3.14
CA THR A 356 5.43 8.68 -2.81
C THR A 356 6.66 8.63 -1.90
N ALA A 357 6.66 7.74 -0.90
CA ALA A 357 7.73 7.67 0.10
C ALA A 357 9.08 7.23 -0.52
N ARG A 358 10.19 7.80 -0.02
CA ARG A 358 11.53 7.57 -0.58
C ARG A 358 12.09 6.18 -0.31
N LEU A 359 11.73 5.56 0.82
CA LEU A 359 12.22 4.22 1.16
C LEU A 359 11.77 3.18 0.11
N PRO A 360 10.47 3.08 -0.26
CA PRO A 360 10.04 2.27 -1.39
C PRO A 360 10.76 2.62 -2.70
N GLN A 361 10.89 3.91 -3.03
CA GLN A 361 11.58 4.33 -4.26
C GLN A 361 13.03 3.82 -4.32
N ARG A 362 13.78 3.92 -3.21
CA ARG A 362 15.18 3.43 -3.11
C ARG A 362 15.28 1.92 -3.25
N LEU A 363 14.30 1.16 -2.74
CA LEU A 363 14.24 -0.29 -2.86
C LEU A 363 13.91 -0.73 -4.30
N LEU A 364 12.93 -0.09 -4.93
CA LEU A 364 12.53 -0.40 -6.31
C LEU A 364 13.63 -0.06 -7.32
N ALA A 365 14.32 1.07 -7.14
CA ALA A 365 15.37 1.55 -8.03
C ALA A 365 16.79 1.11 -7.63
N HIS A 366 16.94 0.09 -6.79
CA HIS A 366 18.25 -0.31 -6.27
C HIS A 366 19.23 -0.69 -7.42
N PRO A 367 20.45 -0.12 -7.46
CA PRO A 367 21.34 -0.21 -8.63
C PRO A 367 21.87 -1.64 -8.89
N HIS A 368 21.88 -2.50 -7.88
CA HIS A 368 22.29 -3.90 -7.98
C HIS A 368 21.09 -4.87 -8.14
N GLY A 369 19.98 -4.37 -8.65
CA GLY A 369 18.71 -5.09 -8.73
C GLY A 369 17.81 -4.72 -7.56
N GLY A 370 16.65 -4.18 -7.88
CA GLY A 370 15.66 -3.68 -6.95
C GLY A 370 14.55 -4.66 -6.61
N ALA A 371 13.79 -4.29 -5.57
CA ALA A 371 12.53 -4.92 -5.24
C ALA A 371 11.57 -4.86 -6.44
N LEU A 372 10.72 -5.87 -6.58
CA LEU A 372 9.72 -5.94 -7.63
C LEU A 372 8.57 -4.96 -7.37
N ALA A 373 8.12 -4.94 -6.11
CA ALA A 373 7.01 -4.11 -5.68
C ALA A 373 7.10 -3.84 -4.17
N VAL A 374 6.52 -2.72 -3.77
CA VAL A 374 6.23 -2.40 -2.38
C VAL A 374 4.73 -2.16 -2.24
N LEU A 375 4.09 -2.96 -1.39
CA LEU A 375 2.74 -2.72 -0.92
C LEU A 375 2.84 -1.94 0.39
N GLY A 376 2.18 -0.78 0.48
CA GLY A 376 2.20 0.01 1.70
C GLY A 376 1.06 0.98 1.83
N HIS A 377 1.05 1.71 2.93
CA HIS A 377 -0.05 2.59 3.31
C HIS A 377 0.26 4.06 2.98
N ILE A 378 -0.73 4.77 2.46
CA ILE A 378 -0.72 6.22 2.29
C ILE A 378 -1.40 6.87 3.49
N ASP A 379 -0.78 7.91 4.05
CA ASP A 379 -1.30 8.58 5.26
C ASP A 379 -1.17 7.69 6.53
N ARG A 380 -1.97 7.96 7.57
CA ARG A 380 -1.95 7.22 8.82
C ARG A 380 -2.52 5.80 8.67
N ALA A 381 -1.72 4.81 9.04
CA ALA A 381 -2.13 3.43 9.23
C ALA A 381 -2.66 3.22 10.66
N TRP A 382 -3.74 2.45 10.82
CA TRP A 382 -4.43 2.28 12.09
C TRP A 382 -4.46 0.83 12.55
N ALA A 383 -4.61 0.62 13.87
CA ALA A 383 -4.82 -0.72 14.43
C ALA A 383 -6.03 -1.47 13.83
N TYR A 384 -6.97 -0.76 13.20
CA TYR A 384 -8.09 -1.35 12.45
C TYR A 384 -7.68 -2.27 11.31
N GLY A 385 -6.50 -2.10 10.74
CA GLY A 385 -5.99 -3.03 9.74
C GLY A 385 -6.07 -4.49 10.22
N PHE A 386 -5.83 -4.72 11.52
CA PHE A 386 -5.76 -6.05 12.13
C PHE A 386 -6.69 -6.25 13.34
N GLN A 387 -7.62 -5.33 13.62
CA GLN A 387 -8.61 -5.43 14.69
C GLN A 387 -10.04 -5.38 14.16
N SER A 388 -10.92 -6.17 14.76
CA SER A 388 -12.37 -6.00 14.61
C SER A 388 -12.88 -4.80 15.39
N GLU A 389 -14.14 -4.46 15.20
CA GLU A 389 -14.88 -3.47 15.98
C GLU A 389 -14.90 -3.75 17.49
N ARG A 390 -14.73 -5.03 17.86
CA ARG A 390 -14.65 -5.51 19.25
C ARG A 390 -13.21 -5.61 19.76
N ALA A 391 -12.24 -5.07 19.02
CA ALA A 391 -10.80 -5.16 19.28
C ALA A 391 -10.19 -6.58 19.25
N ASP A 392 -10.96 -7.58 18.75
CA ASP A 392 -10.44 -8.92 18.47
C ASP A 392 -9.50 -8.93 17.26
N ALA A 393 -8.48 -9.78 17.29
CA ALA A 393 -7.51 -9.91 16.20
C ALA A 393 -8.16 -10.41 14.89
N GLN A 394 -7.92 -9.70 13.79
CA GLN A 394 -8.34 -10.04 12.44
C GLN A 394 -7.17 -10.01 11.46
N THR A 395 -6.48 -11.14 11.33
CA THR A 395 -5.30 -11.26 10.44
C THR A 395 -5.64 -11.72 9.03
N GLN A 396 -6.91 -12.00 8.73
CA GLN A 396 -7.36 -12.65 7.48
C GLN A 396 -6.95 -11.85 6.25
N GLY A 397 -7.12 -10.51 6.26
CA GLY A 397 -6.74 -9.66 5.12
C GLY A 397 -5.25 -9.75 4.80
N PHE A 398 -4.40 -9.55 5.81
CA PHE A 398 -2.94 -9.69 5.66
C PHE A 398 -2.52 -11.10 5.25
N ARG A 399 -3.11 -12.14 5.86
CA ARG A 399 -2.84 -13.54 5.50
C ARG A 399 -3.19 -13.85 4.07
N ASP A 400 -4.30 -13.31 3.56
CA ASP A 400 -4.74 -13.61 2.20
C ASP A 400 -3.85 -12.94 1.17
N VAL A 401 -3.52 -11.65 1.36
CA VAL A 401 -2.60 -10.94 0.46
C VAL A 401 -1.23 -11.61 0.44
N ILE A 402 -0.62 -11.83 1.62
CA ILE A 402 0.71 -12.46 1.68
C ILE A 402 0.63 -13.90 1.17
N GLY A 403 -0.42 -14.65 1.53
CA GLY A 403 -0.62 -16.00 1.05
C GLY A 403 -0.75 -16.10 -0.47
N SER A 404 -1.33 -15.09 -1.12
CA SER A 404 -1.46 -14.98 -2.58
C SER A 404 -0.11 -14.71 -3.25
N LEU A 405 0.67 -13.77 -2.71
CA LEU A 405 2.04 -13.52 -3.16
C LEU A 405 2.91 -14.78 -3.07
N LEU A 406 2.80 -15.53 -1.97
CA LEU A 406 3.55 -16.78 -1.76
C LEU A 406 3.09 -17.95 -2.66
N ARG A 407 1.92 -17.84 -3.30
CA ARG A 407 1.49 -18.75 -4.38
C ARG A 407 2.02 -18.34 -5.75
N GLY A 408 2.66 -17.16 -5.85
CA GLY A 408 3.14 -16.60 -7.11
C GLY A 408 2.06 -15.87 -7.89
N GLU A 409 1.00 -15.40 -7.23
CA GLU A 409 0.01 -14.50 -7.85
C GLU A 409 0.64 -13.11 -8.09
N ARG A 410 0.13 -12.38 -9.09
CA ARG A 410 0.63 -11.04 -9.44
C ARG A 410 0.22 -10.05 -8.35
N VAL A 411 1.12 -9.12 -8.01
CA VAL A 411 0.96 -8.27 -6.82
C VAL A 411 -0.33 -7.45 -6.84
N GLY A 412 -0.77 -6.95 -8.00
CA GLY A 412 -2.01 -6.18 -8.12
C GLY A 412 -3.28 -7.02 -7.93
N GLN A 413 -3.24 -8.32 -8.22
CA GLN A 413 -4.38 -9.21 -7.89
C GLN A 413 -4.42 -9.55 -6.41
N ALA A 414 -3.25 -9.65 -5.78
CA ALA A 414 -3.16 -9.96 -4.36
C ALA A 414 -3.81 -8.86 -3.50
N THR A 415 -3.98 -7.64 -4.01
CA THR A 415 -4.60 -6.50 -3.30
C THR A 415 -6.12 -6.41 -3.43
N ASP A 416 -6.76 -7.17 -4.34
CA ASP A 416 -8.23 -7.18 -4.55
C ASP A 416 -9.04 -7.35 -3.25
N ARG A 417 -8.47 -8.04 -2.26
CA ARG A 417 -9.11 -8.27 -0.96
C ARG A 417 -9.22 -7.02 -0.10
N PHE A 418 -8.23 -6.13 -0.16
CA PHE A 418 -8.34 -4.83 0.50
C PHE A 418 -9.44 -4.00 -0.16
N ASN A 419 -9.59 -4.11 -1.48
CA ASN A 419 -10.63 -3.43 -2.25
C ASN A 419 -12.03 -3.92 -1.88
N ILE A 420 -12.22 -5.25 -1.72
CA ILE A 420 -13.48 -5.82 -1.20
C ILE A 420 -13.80 -5.31 0.21
N ARG A 421 -12.79 -5.28 1.10
CA ARG A 421 -12.97 -4.77 2.47
C ARG A 421 -13.36 -3.29 2.46
N TRP A 422 -12.70 -2.48 1.62
CA TRP A 422 -13.04 -1.07 1.47
C TRP A 422 -14.48 -0.88 0.94
N ALA A 423 -14.91 -1.65 -0.05
CA ALA A 423 -16.28 -1.59 -0.58
C ALA A 423 -17.34 -1.96 0.48
N ALA A 424 -17.08 -3.00 1.28
CA ALA A 424 -17.97 -3.41 2.37
C ALA A 424 -18.11 -2.29 3.43
N LEU A 425 -16.98 -1.77 3.93
CA LEU A 425 -16.95 -0.71 4.94
C LEU A 425 -17.54 0.61 4.43
N SER A 426 -17.36 0.92 3.15
CA SER A 426 -17.97 2.10 2.52
C SER A 426 -19.49 2.02 2.56
N THR A 427 -20.05 0.82 2.39
CA THR A 427 -21.50 0.68 2.41
C THR A 427 -22.06 0.67 3.82
N GLU A 428 -21.39 0.01 4.78
CA GLU A 428 -21.77 0.08 6.19
C GLU A 428 -21.80 1.53 6.70
N LEU A 429 -20.79 2.32 6.32
CA LEU A 429 -20.76 3.74 6.66
C LEU A 429 -21.91 4.53 6.01
N ALA A 430 -22.21 4.25 4.74
CA ALA A 430 -23.34 4.89 4.05
C ALA A 430 -24.69 4.54 4.71
N ASP A 431 -24.86 3.30 5.18
CA ASP A 431 -26.05 2.87 5.92
C ASP A 431 -26.17 3.62 7.26
N LEU A 432 -25.08 3.74 8.04
CA LEU A 432 -25.06 4.53 9.28
C LEU A 432 -25.43 6.00 9.05
N LEU A 433 -24.88 6.63 8.00
CA LEU A 433 -25.18 8.02 7.65
C LEU A 433 -26.64 8.19 7.18
N ARG A 434 -27.19 7.19 6.49
CA ARG A 434 -28.61 7.17 6.07
C ARG A 434 -29.54 7.06 7.27
N ASP A 435 -29.26 6.13 8.19
CA ASP A 435 -30.06 5.94 9.40
C ASP A 435 -30.07 7.19 10.27
N ARG A 436 -28.90 7.81 10.45
CA ARG A 436 -28.79 9.11 11.14
C ARG A 436 -29.60 10.20 10.44
N SER A 437 -29.55 10.27 9.11
CA SER A 437 -30.34 11.22 8.32
C SER A 437 -31.85 10.96 8.44
N ALA A 438 -32.25 9.72 8.68
CA ALA A 438 -33.64 9.33 8.90
C ALA A 438 -34.12 9.57 10.35
N GLY A 439 -33.24 10.07 11.22
CA GLY A 439 -33.55 10.40 12.61
C GLY A 439 -33.25 9.30 13.62
N ALA A 440 -32.57 8.22 13.22
CA ALA A 440 -32.07 7.22 14.17
C ALA A 440 -30.96 7.82 15.05
N ASP A 441 -30.91 7.38 16.30
CA ASP A 441 -29.85 7.74 17.25
C ASP A 441 -28.59 6.93 16.96
N VAL A 442 -27.81 7.36 15.96
CA VAL A 442 -26.54 6.76 15.59
C VAL A 442 -25.40 7.52 16.28
N PRO A 443 -24.63 6.88 17.17
CA PRO A 443 -23.51 7.51 17.85
C PRO A 443 -22.44 8.05 16.89
N ASP A 444 -21.90 9.24 17.19
CA ASP A 444 -20.75 9.82 16.46
C ASP A 444 -19.55 8.87 16.42
N ALA A 445 -19.35 8.12 17.50
CA ALA A 445 -18.29 7.12 17.60
C ALA A 445 -18.44 6.06 16.51
N ASP A 446 -19.61 5.47 16.30
CA ASP A 446 -19.80 4.39 15.32
C ASP A 446 -19.49 4.86 13.89
N ILE A 447 -19.89 6.09 13.55
CA ILE A 447 -19.55 6.73 12.28
C ILE A 447 -18.04 6.95 12.16
N ALA A 448 -17.39 7.43 13.22
CA ALA A 448 -15.94 7.62 13.24
C ALA A 448 -15.17 6.31 13.06
N LEU A 449 -15.54 5.26 13.79
CA LEU A 449 -14.90 3.95 13.72
C LEU A 449 -15.05 3.36 12.31
N ARG A 450 -16.24 3.47 11.68
CA ARG A 450 -16.44 3.00 10.30
C ARG A 450 -15.72 3.84 9.25
N TRP A 451 -15.69 5.15 9.41
CA TRP A 451 -14.92 6.03 8.53
C TRP A 451 -13.43 5.68 8.54
N VAL A 452 -12.85 5.53 9.73
CA VAL A 452 -11.42 5.26 9.86
C VAL A 452 -11.08 3.88 9.33
N ALA A 453 -11.89 2.87 9.64
CA ALA A 453 -11.72 1.53 9.06
C ALA A 453 -11.82 1.55 7.53
N ARG A 454 -12.78 2.29 6.96
CA ARG A 454 -12.97 2.45 5.50
C ARG A 454 -11.74 3.06 4.85
N ASP A 455 -11.26 4.20 5.36
CA ASP A 455 -10.15 4.93 4.76
C ASP A 455 -8.81 4.23 5.00
N ASP A 456 -8.64 3.52 6.13
CA ASP A 456 -7.48 2.64 6.38
C ASP A 456 -7.40 1.51 5.34
N ALA A 457 -8.54 0.88 5.00
CA ALA A 457 -8.59 -0.17 3.99
C ALA A 457 -8.35 0.36 2.56
N ARG A 458 -8.82 1.57 2.26
CA ARG A 458 -8.62 2.25 0.96
C ARG A 458 -7.15 2.60 0.70
N ASN A 459 -6.43 2.99 1.74
CA ASN A 459 -5.13 3.66 1.61
C ASN A 459 -3.94 2.73 1.32
N TYR A 460 -4.16 1.44 1.05
CA TYR A 460 -3.11 0.55 0.57
C TYR A 460 -2.88 0.75 -0.93
N VAL A 461 -1.61 0.86 -1.34
CA VAL A 461 -1.21 0.97 -2.75
C VAL A 461 -0.07 0.03 -3.10
N VAL A 462 -0.05 -0.38 -4.37
CA VAL A 462 1.13 -1.00 -4.98
C VAL A 462 2.01 0.09 -5.59
N LEU A 463 3.28 0.11 -5.18
CA LEU A 463 4.36 0.84 -5.84
C LEU A 463 5.21 -0.17 -6.63
N GLY A 464 5.35 0.05 -7.92
CA GLY A 464 5.86 -0.94 -8.88
C GLY A 464 4.86 -1.25 -9.99
N ASP A 465 5.25 -2.15 -10.89
CA ASP A 465 4.39 -2.76 -11.89
C ASP A 465 3.47 -3.79 -11.22
N PRO A 466 2.13 -3.65 -11.31
CA PRO A 466 1.19 -4.53 -10.63
C PRO A 466 1.19 -5.96 -11.18
N ALA A 467 1.80 -6.18 -12.35
CA ALA A 467 1.91 -7.50 -12.95
C ALA A 467 3.07 -8.33 -12.38
N VAL A 468 4.02 -7.77 -11.63
CA VAL A 468 5.14 -8.57 -11.09
C VAL A 468 4.65 -9.64 -10.11
N ARG A 469 5.37 -10.75 -10.05
CA ARG A 469 5.09 -11.87 -9.13
C ARG A 469 6.38 -12.52 -8.63
N LEU A 470 6.30 -13.18 -7.49
CA LEU A 470 7.37 -14.06 -7.03
C LEU A 470 7.49 -15.27 -7.97
N ARG A 471 8.72 -15.58 -8.40
CA ARG A 471 9.03 -16.81 -9.16
C ARG A 471 9.14 -18.03 -8.25
N VAL A 472 8.07 -18.32 -7.52
CA VAL A 472 8.04 -19.33 -6.43
C VAL A 472 8.56 -20.70 -6.88
N ARG A 473 8.26 -21.13 -8.11
CA ARG A 473 8.72 -22.42 -8.67
C ARG A 473 10.22 -22.48 -8.92
N ASP A 474 10.87 -21.33 -9.11
CA ASP A 474 12.30 -21.21 -9.42
C ASP A 474 13.14 -20.91 -8.17
N MET A 475 12.48 -20.69 -7.02
CA MET A 475 13.15 -20.48 -5.73
C MET A 475 13.59 -21.82 -5.14
N ALA A 476 14.86 -21.86 -4.78
CA ALA A 476 15.49 -22.98 -4.10
C ALA A 476 15.15 -23.06 -2.61
#